data_AF-A0A976INA1-F1
#
_entry.id   AF-A0A976INA1-F1
#
_cell.length_a   1.000
_cell.length_b   1.000
_cell.length_c   1.000
_cell.angle_alpha   90.00
_cell.angle_beta   90.00
_cell.angle_gamma   90.00
#
_symmetry.space_group_name_H-M   'P 1'
#
loop_
_entity.id
_entity.type
_entity.pdbx_description
1 polymer ?
#
loop_
_entity_poly.entity_id
_entity_poly.type
_entity_poly.pdbx_seq_one_letter_code
_entity_poly.pdbx_strand_id
1 'polypeptide(L)'
;MTLSQAEAQAWNSELESKSPQEVLAAALDKYDNLAISFSGAEDVVLVDMAAKLGKPFRVFTLDTGRLHPETYRFLEKVRNHYDIKIEATFPDMAQVEKLLEEKGMFSFYQDDHKECCAIRKVGPLRRKL
;
A
#
# COMPACT_ATOMS: atom_id res chain seq x y z
N MET A 1 19.08 1.77 -2.30
CA MET A 1 19.44 1.30 -3.65
C MET A 1 18.48 1.99 -4.61
N THR A 2 18.97 2.71 -5.61
CA THR A 2 18.10 3.48 -6.53
C THR A 2 18.14 2.80 -7.90
N LEU A 3 16.99 2.32 -8.38
CA LEU A 3 16.86 1.74 -9.71
C LEU A 3 17.19 2.82 -10.75
N SER A 4 18.19 2.60 -11.61
CA SER A 4 18.49 3.53 -12.68
C SER A 4 17.42 3.49 -13.77
N GLN A 5 17.30 4.56 -14.55
CA GLN A 5 16.32 4.62 -15.65
C GLN A 5 16.59 3.53 -16.70
N ALA A 6 17.86 3.21 -16.97
CA ALA A 6 18.24 2.15 -17.88
C ALA A 6 17.82 0.76 -17.37
N GLU A 7 18.01 0.49 -16.06
CA GLU A 7 17.53 -0.76 -15.46
C GLU A 7 16.01 -0.87 -15.48
N ALA A 8 15.30 0.23 -15.20
CA ALA A 8 13.84 0.27 -15.28
C ALA A 8 13.34 -0.07 -16.69
N GLN A 9 14.01 0.47 -17.71
CA GLN A 9 13.63 0.25 -19.10
C GLN A 9 13.94 -1.18 -19.56
N ALA A 10 15.07 -1.75 -19.11
CA ALA A 10 15.38 -3.16 -19.33
C ALA A 10 14.32 -4.08 -18.69
N TRP A 11 13.94 -3.80 -17.44
CA TRP A 11 12.90 -4.54 -16.73
C TRP A 11 11.54 -4.46 -17.42
N ASN A 12 11.15 -3.28 -17.90
CA ASN A 12 9.92 -3.12 -18.66
C ASN A 12 9.91 -4.06 -19.87
N SER A 13 10.97 -4.10 -20.67
CA SER A 13 11.04 -4.98 -21.84
C SER A 13 11.11 -6.47 -21.48
N GLU A 14 11.86 -6.84 -20.44
CA GLU A 14 12.03 -8.24 -20.02
C GLU A 14 10.76 -8.84 -19.42
N LEU A 15 10.00 -8.03 -18.67
CA LEU A 15 8.86 -8.48 -17.87
C LEU A 15 7.50 -8.23 -18.52
N GLU A 16 7.43 -7.49 -19.64
CA GLU A 16 6.18 -7.10 -20.31
C GLU A 16 5.25 -8.28 -20.64
N SER A 17 5.82 -9.41 -21.06
CA SER A 17 5.07 -10.61 -21.48
C SER A 17 4.93 -11.66 -20.38
N LYS A 18 5.41 -11.36 -19.17
CA LYS A 18 5.45 -12.30 -18.05
C LYS A 18 4.15 -12.29 -17.26
N SER A 19 3.84 -13.42 -16.62
CA SER A 19 2.73 -13.49 -15.69
C SER A 19 2.99 -12.61 -14.45
N PRO A 20 1.94 -12.11 -13.76
CA PRO A 20 2.12 -11.34 -12.52
C PRO A 20 2.98 -12.04 -11.47
N GLN A 21 2.91 -13.38 -11.39
CA GLN A 21 3.72 -14.18 -10.48
C GLN A 21 5.20 -14.17 -10.85
N GLU A 22 5.54 -14.24 -12.15
CA GLU A 22 6.92 -14.12 -12.62
C GLU A 22 7.48 -12.71 -12.37
N VAL A 23 6.69 -11.66 -12.62
CA VAL A 23 7.07 -10.27 -12.31
C VAL A 23 7.35 -10.10 -10.82
N LEU A 24 6.45 -10.61 -9.98
CA LEU A 24 6.58 -10.52 -8.53
C LEU A 24 7.78 -11.33 -8.01
N ALA A 25 8.01 -12.53 -8.54
CA ALA A 25 9.17 -13.34 -8.18
C ALA A 25 10.48 -12.63 -8.51
N ALA A 26 10.59 -12.03 -9.71
CA ALA A 26 11.76 -11.26 -10.11
C ALA A 26 12.01 -10.05 -9.18
N ALA A 27 10.95 -9.35 -8.77
CA ALA A 27 11.07 -8.23 -7.82
C ALA A 27 11.53 -8.70 -6.43
N LEU A 28 10.96 -9.78 -5.91
CA LEU A 28 11.33 -10.35 -4.61
C LEU A 28 12.76 -10.93 -4.60
N ASP A 29 13.25 -11.42 -5.73
CA ASP A 29 14.62 -11.92 -5.86
C ASP A 29 15.67 -10.80 -5.97
N LYS A 30 15.29 -9.63 -6.51
CA LYS A 30 16.21 -8.49 -6.66
C LYS A 30 16.27 -7.59 -5.42
N TYR A 31 15.18 -7.46 -4.66
CA TYR A 31 15.06 -6.45 -3.60
C TYR A 31 14.72 -7.05 -2.23
N ASP A 32 15.67 -6.96 -1.30
CA ASP A 32 15.48 -7.37 0.09
C ASP A 32 14.48 -6.49 0.86
N ASN A 33 14.28 -5.24 0.44
CA ASN A 33 13.43 -4.25 1.11
C ASN A 33 12.09 -4.00 0.38
N LEU A 34 11.63 -4.94 -0.43
CA LEU A 34 10.35 -4.83 -1.14
C LEU A 34 9.15 -4.92 -0.18
N ALA A 35 8.15 -4.07 -0.39
CA ALA A 35 6.89 -4.12 0.34
C ALA A 35 5.70 -3.98 -0.63
N ILE A 36 4.68 -4.80 -0.40
CA ILE A 36 3.41 -4.78 -1.12
C ILE A 36 2.47 -3.78 -0.42
N SER A 37 1.95 -2.82 -1.20
CA SER A 37 0.88 -1.94 -0.75
C SER A 37 -0.45 -2.66 -0.90
N PHE A 38 -1.13 -2.94 0.20
CA PHE A 38 -2.43 -3.60 0.23
C PHE A 38 -3.50 -2.68 0.81
N SER A 39 -4.48 -2.31 0.00
CA SER A 39 -5.57 -1.39 0.33
C SER A 39 -6.75 -2.05 1.04
N GLY A 40 -6.78 -3.39 1.10
CA GLY A 40 -7.91 -4.12 1.67
C GLY A 40 -9.06 -4.29 0.67
N ALA A 41 -8.75 -4.43 -0.62
CA ALA A 41 -9.73 -4.63 -1.69
C ALA A 41 -9.32 -5.80 -2.60
N GLU A 42 -9.54 -5.69 -3.92
CA GLU A 42 -9.21 -6.73 -4.91
C GLU A 42 -7.70 -6.98 -5.06
N ASP A 43 -6.87 -6.02 -4.63
CA ASP A 43 -5.42 -6.14 -4.58
C ASP A 43 -4.92 -7.20 -3.57
N VAL A 44 -5.83 -7.86 -2.86
CA VAL A 44 -5.55 -9.12 -2.14
C VAL A 44 -4.97 -10.20 -3.06
N VAL A 45 -5.25 -10.15 -4.37
CA VAL A 45 -4.67 -11.07 -5.35
C VAL A 45 -3.14 -10.97 -5.35
N LEU A 46 -2.58 -9.77 -5.15
CA LEU A 46 -1.13 -9.59 -5.08
C LEU A 46 -0.54 -10.21 -3.79
N VAL A 47 -1.27 -10.12 -2.68
CA VAL A 47 -0.91 -10.77 -1.40
C VAL A 47 -0.96 -12.30 -1.54
N ASP A 48 -2.01 -12.84 -2.18
CA ASP A 48 -2.14 -14.28 -2.45
C ASP A 48 -0.99 -14.81 -3.31
N MET A 49 -0.66 -14.10 -4.40
CA MET A 49 0.47 -14.44 -5.26
C MET A 49 1.79 -14.45 -4.48
N ALA A 50 2.05 -13.40 -3.68
CA ALA A 50 3.25 -13.32 -2.85
C ALA A 50 3.36 -14.47 -1.85
N ALA A 51 2.27 -14.80 -1.15
CA ALA A 51 2.21 -15.89 -0.19
C ALA A 51 2.52 -17.24 -0.85
N LYS A 52 2.02 -17.48 -2.07
CA LYS A 52 2.23 -18.73 -2.82
C LYS A 52 3.64 -18.88 -3.38
N LEU A 53 4.38 -17.79 -3.57
CA LEU A 53 5.78 -17.84 -4.01
C LEU A 53 6.74 -18.39 -2.93
N GLY A 54 6.32 -18.41 -1.67
CA GLY A 54 7.11 -18.97 -0.56
C GLY A 54 8.39 -18.17 -0.23
N LYS A 55 8.50 -16.94 -0.73
CA LYS A 55 9.61 -16.02 -0.44
C LYS A 55 9.21 -15.05 0.69
N PRO A 56 10.14 -14.56 1.51
CA PRO A 56 9.83 -13.50 2.47
C PRO A 56 9.33 -12.24 1.76
N PHE A 57 8.26 -11.63 2.27
CA PHE A 57 7.73 -10.36 1.75
C PHE A 57 7.13 -9.52 2.87
N ARG A 58 7.04 -8.21 2.63
CA ARG A 58 6.39 -7.27 3.53
C ARG A 58 5.07 -6.80 2.92
N VAL A 59 4.09 -6.53 3.76
CA VAL A 59 2.81 -5.94 3.35
C VAL A 59 2.51 -4.76 4.25
N PHE A 60 2.08 -3.65 3.66
CA PHE A 60 1.59 -2.50 4.42
C PHE A 60 0.24 -2.04 3.90
N THR A 61 -0.51 -1.36 4.76
CA THR A 61 -1.78 -0.71 4.39
C THR A 61 -1.76 0.75 4.84
N LEU A 62 -2.44 1.60 4.09
CA LEU A 62 -2.64 3.00 4.45
C LEU A 62 -3.96 3.12 5.21
N ASP A 63 -3.86 3.07 6.53
CA ASP A 63 -5.02 3.28 7.39
C ASP A 63 -5.29 4.78 7.49
N THR A 64 -6.26 5.26 6.71
CA THR A 64 -6.66 6.67 6.68
C THR A 64 -7.39 7.13 7.94
N GLY A 65 -7.74 6.21 8.86
CA GLY A 65 -8.64 6.42 9.99
C GLY A 65 -10.10 6.57 9.60
N ARG A 66 -10.44 6.36 8.32
CA ARG A 66 -11.78 6.52 7.73
C ARG A 66 -12.14 5.38 6.76
N LEU A 67 -11.47 4.24 6.86
CA LEU A 67 -11.80 3.06 6.08
C LEU A 67 -13.14 2.47 6.53
N HIS A 68 -13.77 1.70 5.66
CA HIS A 68 -14.98 0.97 6.02
C HIS A 68 -14.67 -0.05 7.12
N PRO A 69 -15.57 -0.28 8.09
CA PRO A 69 -15.44 -1.37 9.06
C PRO A 69 -15.20 -2.74 8.40
N GLU A 70 -15.80 -2.96 7.23
CA GLU A 70 -15.62 -4.13 6.38
C GLU A 70 -14.15 -4.28 5.95
N THR A 71 -13.48 -3.19 5.59
CA THR A 71 -12.07 -3.18 5.20
C THR A 71 -11.19 -3.60 6.37
N TYR A 72 -11.42 -3.10 7.58
CA TYR A 72 -10.66 -3.54 8.77
C TYR A 72 -10.83 -5.04 9.04
N ARG A 73 -12.08 -5.54 8.99
CA ARG A 73 -12.35 -6.98 9.15
C ARG A 73 -11.68 -7.81 8.06
N PHE A 74 -11.63 -7.31 6.83
CA PHE A 74 -10.98 -8.00 5.73
C PHE A 74 -9.46 -7.99 5.85
N LEU A 75 -8.84 -6.87 6.23
CA LEU A 75 -7.40 -6.80 6.53
C LEU A 75 -7.03 -7.83 7.60
N GLU A 76 -7.82 -7.93 8.67
CA GLU A 76 -7.60 -8.90 9.74
C GLU A 76 -7.83 -10.34 9.28
N LYS A 77 -8.83 -10.59 8.42
CA LYS A 77 -9.04 -11.89 7.79
C LYS A 77 -7.84 -12.31 6.94
N VAL A 78 -7.30 -11.41 6.12
CA VAL A 78 -6.13 -11.66 5.27
C VAL A 78 -4.88 -11.89 6.13
N ARG A 79 -4.67 -11.07 7.16
CA ARG A 79 -3.58 -11.20 8.12
C ARG A 79 -3.53 -12.61 8.73
N ASN A 80 -4.68 -13.09 9.23
CA ASN A 80 -4.78 -14.40 9.84
C ASN A 80 -4.76 -15.55 8.82
N HIS A 81 -5.32 -15.36 7.62
CA HIS A 81 -5.40 -16.42 6.61
C HIS A 81 -4.02 -16.79 6.06
N TYR A 82 -3.16 -15.81 5.79
CA TYR A 82 -1.81 -16.06 5.28
C TYR A 82 -0.73 -16.10 6.37
N ASP A 83 -1.11 -15.92 7.64
CA ASP A 83 -0.20 -15.79 8.77
C ASP A 83 0.92 -14.74 8.53
N ILE A 84 0.52 -13.56 8.07
CA ILE A 84 1.43 -12.45 7.75
C ILE A 84 1.25 -11.28 8.71
N LYS A 85 2.27 -10.45 8.83
CA LYS A 85 2.16 -9.13 9.47
C LYS A 85 1.77 -8.09 8.43
N ILE A 86 0.63 -7.42 8.61
CA ILE A 86 0.25 -6.24 7.83
C ILE A 86 0.67 -4.99 8.60
N GLU A 87 1.56 -4.19 8.01
CA GLU A 87 2.07 -2.96 8.61
C GLU A 87 1.08 -1.80 8.36
N ALA A 88 0.23 -1.49 9.34
CA ALA A 88 -0.67 -0.34 9.25
C ALA A 88 0.10 0.99 9.35
N THR A 89 -0.14 1.89 8.39
CA THR A 89 0.49 3.22 8.34
C THR A 89 -0.59 4.28 8.49
N PHE A 90 -0.56 5.01 9.60
CA PHE A 90 -1.61 5.96 10.00
C PHE A 90 -1.25 7.42 9.67
N PRO A 91 -2.23 8.33 9.46
CA PRO A 91 -2.01 9.77 9.36
C PRO A 91 -1.23 10.38 10.53
N ASP A 92 -0.58 11.51 10.24
CA ASP A 92 -0.08 12.39 11.29
C ASP A 92 -1.27 13.02 12.04
N MET A 93 -1.32 12.82 13.36
CA MET A 93 -2.43 13.25 14.21
C MET A 93 -2.62 14.77 14.15
N ALA A 94 -1.54 15.54 14.32
CA ALA A 94 -1.61 17.00 14.36
C ALA A 94 -2.16 17.60 13.05
N GLN A 95 -1.75 17.04 11.90
CA GLN A 95 -2.30 17.47 10.60
C GLN A 95 -3.78 17.11 10.44
N VAL A 96 -4.21 15.95 10.97
CA VAL A 96 -5.62 15.56 10.94
C VAL A 96 -6.45 16.47 11.85
N GLU A 97 -6.01 16.72 13.07
CA GLU A 97 -6.69 17.60 14.02
C GLU A 97 -6.91 18.99 13.42
N LYS A 98 -5.84 19.59 12.87
CA LYS A 98 -5.93 20.89 12.20
C LYS A 98 -6.96 20.90 11.07
N LEU A 99 -6.95 19.88 10.19
CA LEU A 99 -7.93 19.77 9.09
C LEU A 99 -9.37 19.73 9.63
N LEU A 100 -9.59 18.97 10.70
CA LEU A 100 -10.91 18.81 11.30
C LEU A 100 -11.40 20.09 11.99
N GLU A 101 -10.52 20.80 12.70
CA GLU A 101 -10.83 22.07 13.36
C GLU A 101 -11.18 23.16 12.35
N GLU A 102 -10.40 23.28 11.27
CA GLU A 102 -10.55 24.36 10.29
C GLU A 102 -11.66 24.08 9.26
N LYS A 103 -11.85 22.81 8.86
CA LYS A 103 -12.72 22.44 7.72
C LYS A 103 -13.74 21.33 7.99
N GLY A 104 -13.78 20.81 9.22
CA GLY A 104 -14.71 19.76 9.62
C GLY A 104 -14.37 18.36 9.07
N MET A 105 -15.27 17.40 9.33
CA MET A 105 -15.04 15.97 9.04
C MET A 105 -15.23 15.54 7.58
N PHE A 106 -15.76 16.46 6.75
CA PHE A 106 -16.27 16.17 5.40
C PHE A 106 -15.93 17.28 4.38
N SER A 107 -14.84 18.02 4.59
CA SER A 107 -14.39 19.08 3.68
C SER A 107 -14.29 18.63 2.22
N PHE A 108 -13.91 17.37 2.01
CA PHE A 108 -13.77 16.74 0.69
C PHE A 108 -15.08 16.61 -0.13
N TYR A 109 -16.26 16.85 0.45
CA TYR A 109 -17.51 16.96 -0.31
C TYR A 109 -17.80 18.38 -0.80
N GLN A 110 -17.26 19.40 -0.13
CA GLN A 110 -17.45 20.81 -0.48
C GLN A 110 -16.33 21.32 -1.39
N ASP A 111 -15.10 20.94 -1.04
CA ASP A 111 -13.89 21.25 -1.79
C ASP A 111 -13.61 20.10 -2.79
N ASP A 112 -12.43 19.50 -2.71
CA ASP A 112 -12.07 18.25 -3.34
C ASP A 112 -11.36 17.31 -2.33
N HIS A 113 -11.03 16.09 -2.75
CA HIS A 113 -10.38 15.12 -1.88
C HIS A 113 -8.87 15.35 -1.70
N LYS A 114 -8.24 16.32 -2.41
CA LYS A 114 -6.77 16.38 -2.52
C LYS A 114 -6.12 16.65 -1.18
N GLU A 115 -6.62 17.60 -0.41
CA GLU A 115 -6.07 17.93 0.91
C GLU A 115 -6.27 16.79 1.91
N CYS A 116 -7.49 16.25 1.99
CA CYS A 116 -7.81 15.11 2.85
C CYS A 116 -6.94 13.88 2.49
N CYS A 117 -6.81 13.55 1.20
CA CYS A 117 -5.94 12.47 0.74
C CYS A 117 -4.45 12.79 0.92
N ALA A 118 -4.03 14.05 0.78
CA ALA A 118 -2.65 14.44 1.03
C ALA A 118 -2.26 14.16 2.48
N ILE A 119 -3.13 14.50 3.44
CA ILE A 119 -2.91 14.29 4.87
C ILE A 119 -3.09 12.83 5.27
N ARG A 120 -4.18 12.18 4.83
CA ARG A 120 -4.56 10.83 5.30
C ARG A 120 -3.94 9.68 4.52
N LYS A 121 -3.49 9.90 3.28
CA LYS A 121 -2.95 8.84 2.40
C LYS A 121 -1.52 9.14 1.94
N VAL A 122 -1.30 10.27 1.27
CA VAL A 122 -0.01 10.57 0.62
C VAL A 122 1.09 10.87 1.63
N GLY A 123 0.81 11.65 2.68
CA GLY A 123 1.76 11.96 3.75
C GLY A 123 2.27 10.69 4.46
N PRO A 124 1.37 9.81 4.94
CA PRO A 124 1.74 8.51 5.50
C PRO A 124 2.52 7.63 4.53
N LEU A 125 2.12 7.58 3.26
CA LEU A 125 2.83 6.83 2.23
C LEU A 125 4.27 7.33 2.07
N ARG A 126 4.50 8.64 2.01
CA ARG A 126 5.85 9.24 1.89
C ARG A 126 6.75 8.96 3.08
N ARG A 127 6.18 8.77 4.29
CA ARG A 127 6.96 8.36 5.47
C ARG A 127 7.29 6.86 5.46
N LYS A 128 6.54 6.07 4.69
CA LYS A 128 6.67 4.62 4.64
C LYS A 128 7.70 4.14 3.62
N LEU A 129 7.78 4.83 2.49
CA LEU A 129 8.73 4.61 1.39
C LEU A 129 10.08 5.25 1.69
#